data_AF-F4SAP5-F1
#
_entry.id   AF-F4SAP5-F1
#
_cell.length_a   1.000
_cell.length_b   1.000
_cell.length_c   1.000
_cell.angle_alpha   90.00
_cell.angle_beta   90.00
_cell.angle_gamma   90.00
#
_symmetry.space_group_name_H-M   'P 1'
#
loop_
_entity.id
_entity.type
_entity.pdbx_description
1 polymer ?
#
loop_
_entity_poly.entity_id
_entity_poly.type
_entity_poly.pdbx_seq_one_letter_code
_entity_poly.pdbx_strand_id
1 'polypeptide(L)'
;MYAYSNNNLQGVTLQYPDPWVKTALTLSLPHGGPAAFICFPERVIAVSLTPGTNIEQMVSLKSGATNRIIGGGTKSLSIQPVRESGEHLPTLKVLTTTSGILEIELSTSELQRPMPLTAEDCLDRATFKLKTKLDQAVFFGV
;
A
#
# COMPACT_ATOMS: atom_id res chain seq x y z
N MET A 1 -60.69 -3.31 -10.46
CA MET A 1 -61.37 -3.61 -9.18
C MET A 1 -60.28 -3.79 -8.13
N TYR A 2 -60.27 -2.92 -7.13
CA TYR A 2 -59.21 -2.82 -6.12
C TYR A 2 -59.38 -3.89 -5.02
N ALA A 3 -58.26 -4.35 -4.47
CA ALA A 3 -58.14 -4.62 -3.04
C ALA A 3 -56.66 -4.49 -2.62
N TYR A 4 -56.34 -3.41 -1.91
CA TYR A 4 -55.16 -3.32 -1.04
C TYR A 4 -55.55 -3.88 0.34
N SER A 5 -54.66 -4.66 0.96
CA SER A 5 -54.57 -4.73 2.42
C SER A 5 -53.16 -5.16 2.83
N ASN A 6 -52.75 -4.70 4.00
CA ASN A 6 -51.45 -4.11 4.29
C ASN A 6 -50.65 -4.94 5.31
N ASN A 7 -49.35 -4.63 5.38
CA ASN A 7 -48.44 -4.75 6.54
C ASN A 7 -47.73 -6.09 6.80
N ASN A 8 -46.47 -6.17 6.32
CA ASN A 8 -45.30 -6.33 7.19
C ASN A 8 -44.03 -6.09 6.36
N LEU A 9 -43.65 -4.82 6.17
CA LEU A 9 -42.32 -4.46 5.70
C LEU A 9 -41.34 -4.61 6.87
N GLN A 10 -40.97 -5.85 7.19
CA GLN A 10 -39.65 -6.08 7.76
C GLN A 10 -38.66 -5.80 6.63
N GLY A 11 -37.89 -4.73 6.79
CA GLY A 11 -36.85 -4.33 5.84
C GLY A 11 -35.85 -5.46 5.66
N VAL A 12 -36.05 -6.27 4.62
CA VAL A 12 -34.98 -7.12 4.08
C VAL A 12 -34.03 -6.16 3.40
N THR A 13 -32.98 -5.75 4.11
CA THR A 13 -31.81 -5.19 3.46
C THR A 13 -31.25 -6.30 2.57
N LEU A 14 -31.60 -6.27 1.28
CA LEU A 14 -30.86 -6.97 0.24
C LEU A 14 -29.47 -6.34 0.22
N GLN A 15 -28.61 -6.76 1.16
CA GLN A 15 -27.18 -6.55 1.03
C GLN A 15 -26.77 -7.35 -0.19
N TYR A 16 -26.76 -6.70 -1.35
CA TYR A 16 -25.98 -7.17 -2.47
C TYR A 16 -24.54 -7.28 -1.94
N PRO A 17 -23.96 -8.50 -1.85
CA PRO A 17 -22.58 -8.61 -1.43
C PRO A 17 -21.79 -7.75 -2.40
N ASP A 18 -21.10 -6.74 -1.86
CA ASP A 18 -20.21 -5.88 -2.62
C ASP A 18 -19.33 -6.80 -3.47
N PRO A 19 -19.45 -6.82 -4.82
CA PRO A 19 -18.75 -7.78 -5.67
C PRO A 19 -17.24 -7.56 -5.60
N TRP A 20 -16.84 -6.40 -5.08
CA TRP A 20 -15.49 -6.06 -4.74
C TRP A 20 -15.18 -6.67 -3.38
N VAL A 21 -14.44 -7.78 -3.37
CA VAL A 21 -13.64 -8.14 -2.19
C VAL A 21 -12.75 -6.93 -1.91
N LYS A 22 -13.14 -6.12 -0.91
CA LYS A 22 -12.37 -4.96 -0.44
C LYS A 22 -11.05 -5.48 0.10
N THR A 23 -10.09 -5.70 -0.80
CA THR A 23 -8.73 -5.96 -0.40
C THR A 23 -8.23 -4.63 0.17
N ALA A 24 -8.24 -4.55 1.50
CA ALA A 24 -7.75 -3.38 2.20
C ALA A 24 -6.28 -3.17 1.85
N LEU A 25 -5.86 -1.91 1.81
CA LEU A 25 -4.45 -1.58 1.69
C LEU A 25 -3.69 -2.21 2.86
N THR A 26 -2.60 -2.90 2.57
CA THR A 26 -1.76 -3.51 3.60
C THR A 26 -0.37 -2.88 3.61
N LEU A 27 0.18 -2.74 4.81
CA LEU A 27 1.56 -2.31 5.04
C LEU A 27 2.36 -3.54 5.48
N SER A 28 3.50 -3.76 4.84
CA SER A 28 4.41 -4.85 5.17
C SER A 28 5.82 -4.34 5.41
N LEU A 29 6.43 -4.80 6.49
CA LEU A 29 7.75 -4.38 6.97
C LEU A 29 8.62 -5.63 7.13
N PRO A 30 9.26 -6.14 6.06
CA PRO A 30 10.15 -7.29 6.18
C PRO A 30 11.28 -6.97 7.16
N HIS A 31 11.48 -7.85 8.14
CA HIS A 31 12.55 -7.78 9.14
C HIS A 31 12.59 -6.51 10.02
N GLY A 32 11.58 -5.63 9.95
CA GLY A 32 11.66 -4.28 10.53
C GLY A 32 12.81 -3.44 9.94
N GLY A 33 13.26 -3.81 8.74
CA GLY A 33 14.47 -3.31 8.10
C GLY A 33 14.30 -1.96 7.40
N PRO A 34 15.23 -1.58 6.51
CA PRO A 34 15.29 -0.26 5.90
C PRO A 34 14.22 0.00 4.82
N ALA A 35 13.24 -0.89 4.64
CA ALA A 35 12.22 -0.74 3.63
C ALA A 35 10.84 -1.19 4.10
N ALA A 36 9.82 -0.57 3.52
CA ALA A 36 8.42 -0.94 3.69
C ALA A 36 7.75 -1.14 2.33
N PHE A 37 6.73 -1.98 2.31
CA PHE A 37 5.89 -2.23 1.14
C PHE A 37 4.44 -1.88 1.46
N ILE A 38 3.84 -1.07 0.61
CA ILE A 38 2.43 -0.69 0.67
C ILE A 38 1.73 -1.42 -0.47
N CYS A 39 0.86 -2.37 -0.14
CA CYS A 39 0.16 -3.19 -1.13
C CYS A 39 -1.25 -2.65 -1.36
N PHE A 40 -1.54 -2.32 -2.61
CA PHE A 40 -2.87 -2.03 -3.12
C PHE A 40 -3.37 -3.23 -3.92
N PRO A 41 -4.67 -3.30 -4.25
CA PRO A 41 -5.19 -4.37 -5.10
C PRO A 41 -4.52 -4.46 -6.48
N GLU A 42 -3.96 -3.38 -7.02
CA GLU A 42 -3.45 -3.34 -8.40
C GLU A 42 -1.95 -3.01 -8.49
N ARG A 43 -1.33 -2.67 -7.35
CA ARG A 43 0.06 -2.19 -7.32
C ARG A 43 0.68 -2.38 -5.94
N VAL A 44 2.00 -2.41 -5.91
CA VAL A 44 2.81 -2.36 -4.68
C VAL A 44 3.72 -1.14 -4.76
N ILE A 45 3.81 -0.38 -3.67
CA ILE A 45 4.76 0.71 -3.51
C ILE A 45 5.82 0.25 -2.52
N ALA A 46 7.07 0.21 -2.96
CA ALA A 46 8.23 -0.02 -2.14
C ALA A 46 8.83 1.32 -1.70
N VAL A 47 9.10 1.48 -0.42
CA VAL A 47 9.59 2.73 0.17
C VAL A 47 10.82 2.46 1.03
N SER A 48 11.86 3.28 0.90
CA SER A 48 12.97 3.28 1.85
C SER A 48 12.59 4.01 3.13
N LEU A 49 12.92 3.39 4.26
CA LEU A 49 12.84 3.96 5.61
C LEU A 49 14.19 4.49 6.10
N THR A 50 15.26 4.33 5.31
CA THR A 50 16.60 4.80 5.67
C THR A 50 16.63 6.33 5.70
N PRO A 51 17.03 6.95 6.83
CA PRO A 51 17.15 8.41 6.92
C PRO A 51 18.10 8.96 5.84
N GLY A 52 17.69 10.05 5.20
CA GLY A 52 18.48 10.69 4.13
C GLY A 52 18.29 10.07 2.74
N THR A 53 17.46 9.04 2.60
CA THR A 53 17.07 8.47 1.29
C THR A 53 15.60 8.75 0.99
N ASN A 54 15.25 8.87 -0.29
CA ASN A 54 13.87 9.11 -0.73
C ASN A 54 13.49 8.17 -1.86
N ILE A 55 13.82 6.88 -1.69
CA ILE A 55 13.51 5.87 -2.70
C ILE A 55 12.06 5.43 -2.52
N GLU A 56 11.30 5.65 -3.58
CA GLU A 56 9.93 5.17 -3.73
C GLU A 56 9.82 4.52 -5.11
N GLN A 57 9.45 3.24 -5.15
CA GLN A 57 9.29 2.50 -6.40
C GLN A 57 7.91 1.87 -6.45
N MET A 58 7.19 2.14 -7.55
CA MET A 58 5.87 1.59 -7.79
C MET A 58 5.94 0.42 -8.77
N VAL A 59 5.45 -0.73 -8.36
CA VAL A 59 5.28 -1.92 -9.19
C VAL A 59 3.79 -2.14 -9.44
N SER A 60 3.33 -1.95 -10.68
CA SER A 60 1.92 -2.08 -11.03
C SER A 60 1.67 -3.37 -11.82
N LEU A 61 0.53 -4.02 -11.54
CA LEU A 61 0.07 -5.14 -12.36
C LEU A 61 -0.39 -4.61 -13.73
N LYS A 62 -0.09 -5.35 -14.80
CA LYS A 62 -0.41 -4.92 -16.18
C LYS A 62 -1.91 -4.75 -16.46
N SER A 63 -2.78 -5.39 -15.68
CA SER A 63 -4.24 -5.32 -15.87
C SER A 63 -4.97 -5.21 -14.53
N GLY A 64 -5.16 -4.01 -13.99
CA GLY A 64 -5.81 -3.80 -12.69
C GLY A 64 -7.27 -4.28 -12.60
N ALA A 65 -7.96 -4.35 -13.74
CA ALA A 65 -9.34 -4.83 -13.81
C ALA A 65 -9.46 -6.35 -13.64
N THR A 66 -8.49 -7.13 -14.14
CA THR A 66 -8.56 -8.60 -14.17
C THR A 66 -7.56 -9.28 -13.25
N ASN A 67 -6.42 -8.63 -13.00
CA ASN A 67 -5.35 -9.11 -12.17
C ASN A 67 -5.23 -8.26 -10.91
N ARG A 68 -5.51 -8.87 -9.76
CA ARG A 68 -5.53 -8.20 -8.46
C ARG A 68 -4.73 -8.94 -7.43
N ILE A 69 -4.05 -8.20 -6.56
CA ILE A 69 -3.43 -8.71 -5.35
C ILE A 69 -4.57 -9.02 -4.36
N ILE A 70 -4.60 -10.27 -3.89
CA ILE A 70 -5.62 -10.79 -2.96
C ILE A 70 -5.02 -11.21 -1.62
N GLY A 71 -3.70 -11.23 -1.52
CA GLY A 71 -2.99 -11.55 -0.29
C GLY A 71 -1.51 -11.29 -0.48
N GLY A 72 -0.79 -11.21 0.63
CA GLY A 72 0.65 -11.06 0.59
C GLY A 72 1.26 -11.32 1.96
N GLY A 73 2.55 -11.60 1.95
CA GLY A 73 3.30 -11.90 3.16
C GLY A 73 4.79 -11.77 2.91
N THR A 74 5.54 -11.62 3.99
CA THR A 74 6.99 -11.54 3.97
C THR A 74 7.55 -12.77 4.65
N LYS A 75 8.75 -13.18 4.25
CA LYS A 75 9.42 -14.33 4.86
C LYS A 75 10.17 -13.84 6.10
N SER A 76 9.74 -14.31 7.27
CA SER A 76 10.47 -14.34 8.56
C SER A 76 10.07 -13.33 9.66
N LEU A 77 10.15 -13.88 10.87
CA LEU A 77 9.71 -13.43 12.19
C LEU A 77 10.84 -12.84 13.06
N SER A 78 12.03 -12.63 12.49
CA SER A 78 13.17 -12.05 13.20
C SER A 78 13.26 -10.55 12.87
N ILE A 79 12.89 -9.72 13.84
CA ILE A 79 13.18 -8.29 13.85
C ILE A 79 14.67 -8.18 14.20
N GLN A 80 15.53 -8.03 13.19
CA GLN A 80 16.94 -7.79 13.46
C GLN A 80 17.18 -6.29 13.63
N PRO A 81 18.02 -5.88 14.60
CA PRO A 81 18.43 -4.50 14.70
C PRO A 81 19.17 -4.09 13.42
N VAL A 82 18.91 -2.87 12.95
CA VAL A 82 19.41 -2.21 11.71
C VAL A 82 20.94 -2.29 11.50
N ARG A 83 21.70 -2.79 12.49
CA ARG A 83 23.17 -2.87 12.49
C ARG A 83 23.72 -4.25 12.16
N GLU A 84 22.91 -5.30 12.16
CA GLU A 84 23.38 -6.64 11.78
C GLU A 84 23.19 -6.81 10.28
N SER A 85 24.33 -6.85 9.59
CA SER A 85 24.49 -7.13 8.16
C SER A 85 24.06 -8.57 7.83
N GLY A 86 22.79 -8.89 8.03
CA GLY A 86 22.18 -10.07 7.42
C GLY A 86 21.91 -9.79 5.95
N GLU A 87 22.43 -10.63 5.05
CA GLU A 87 22.22 -10.59 3.58
C GLU A 87 20.74 -10.85 3.16
N HIS A 88 19.77 -10.50 3.99
CA HIS A 88 18.37 -10.67 3.64
C HIS A 88 17.82 -9.38 3.05
N LEU A 89 17.71 -9.41 1.72
CA LEU A 89 17.05 -8.36 0.97
C LEU A 89 15.59 -8.26 1.43
N PRO A 90 15.04 -7.04 1.60
CA PRO A 90 13.63 -6.88 1.92
C PRO A 90 12.77 -7.47 0.79
N THR A 91 12.03 -8.52 1.11
CA THR A 91 11.23 -9.26 0.14
C THR A 91 9.76 -9.35 0.55
N LEU A 92 8.88 -9.06 -0.40
CA LEU A 92 7.44 -9.25 -0.29
C LEU A 92 6.98 -10.28 -1.31
N LYS A 93 6.19 -11.27 -0.87
CA LYS A 93 5.45 -12.18 -1.75
C LYS A 93 4.00 -11.73 -1.80
N VAL A 94 3.45 -11.59 -3.00
CA VAL A 94 2.03 -11.27 -3.22
C VAL A 94 1.35 -12.37 -4.01
N LEU A 95 0.15 -12.74 -3.58
CA LEU A 95 -0.74 -13.64 -4.30
C LEU A 95 -1.67 -12.80 -5.16
N THR A 96 -1.72 -13.12 -6.45
CA THR A 96 -2.56 -12.44 -7.43
C THR A 96 -3.65 -13.36 -7.98
N THR A 97 -4.73 -12.79 -8.51
CA THR A 97 -5.85 -13.55 -9.09
C THR A 97 -5.48 -14.30 -10.36
N THR A 98 -4.53 -13.78 -11.16
CA THR A 98 -4.23 -14.37 -12.49
C THR A 98 -2.75 -14.69 -12.70
N SER A 99 -1.83 -13.94 -12.09
CA SER A 99 -0.38 -14.15 -12.29
C SER A 99 0.26 -15.10 -11.27
N GLY A 100 -0.54 -15.70 -10.37
CA GLY A 100 -0.04 -16.54 -9.30
C GLY A 100 0.70 -15.75 -8.23
N ILE A 101 1.78 -16.32 -7.69
CA ILE A 101 2.60 -15.69 -6.65
C ILE A 101 3.72 -14.88 -7.31
N LEU A 102 3.81 -13.60 -6.96
CA LEU A 102 4.89 -12.72 -7.37
C LEU A 102 5.78 -12.40 -6.17
N GLU A 103 7.07 -12.24 -6.42
CA GLU A 103 8.06 -11.88 -5.43
C GLU A 103 8.69 -10.54 -5.81
N ILE A 104 8.68 -9.61 -4.87
CA ILE A 104 9.21 -8.25 -5.02
C ILE A 104 10.34 -8.11 -4.02
N GLU A 105 11.53 -7.83 -4.54
CA GLU A 105 12.77 -7.76 -3.78
C GLU A 105 13.44 -6.41 -4.01
N LEU A 106 13.92 -5.80 -2.92
CA LEU A 106 14.61 -4.52 -2.98
C LEU A 106 16.10 -4.69 -2.74
N SER A 107 16.91 -4.13 -3.63
CA SER A 107 18.35 -4.08 -3.44
C SER A 107 18.71 -3.14 -2.28
N THR A 108 19.42 -3.66 -1.28
CA THR A 108 19.88 -2.87 -0.12
C THR A 108 20.90 -1.80 -0.52
N SER A 109 21.69 -2.03 -1.57
CA SER A 109 22.64 -1.05 -2.09
C SER A 109 21.95 0.17 -2.69
N GLU A 110 20.80 -0.02 -3.34
CA GLU A 110 19.99 1.09 -3.84
C GLU A 110 19.34 1.81 -2.66
N LEU A 111 18.75 1.09 -1.69
CA LEU A 111 18.10 1.68 -0.50
C LEU A 111 19.00 2.59 0.34
N GLN A 112 20.32 2.39 0.30
CA GLN A 112 21.30 3.18 1.06
C GLN A 112 21.94 4.31 0.25
N ARG A 113 21.71 4.38 -1.06
CA ARG A 113 22.30 5.43 -1.90
C ARG A 113 21.67 6.78 -1.51
N PRO A 114 22.46 7.73 -0.98
CA PRO A 114 21.95 9.07 -0.70
C PRO A 114 21.56 9.70 -2.03
N MET A 115 20.29 10.09 -2.17
CA MET A 115 19.90 10.94 -3.29
C MET A 115 20.27 12.38 -2.92
N PRO A 116 21.09 13.07 -3.72
CA PRO A 116 21.30 14.50 -3.50
C PRO A 116 19.97 15.20 -3.79
N LEU A 117 19.23 15.52 -2.72
CA LEU A 117 18.08 16.41 -2.83
C LEU A 117 18.60 17.81 -3.15
N THR A 118 18.13 18.38 -4.25
CA THR A 118 18.39 19.78 -4.53
C THR A 118 17.61 20.67 -3.55
N ALA A 119 18.00 21.94 -3.41
CA ALA A 119 17.27 22.86 -2.55
C ALA A 119 15.84 23.07 -3.07
N GLU A 120 15.68 22.99 -4.39
CA GLU A 120 14.43 23.04 -5.14
C GLU A 120 13.52 21.84 -4.80
N ASP A 121 14.04 20.61 -4.82
CA ASP A 121 13.29 19.41 -4.45
C ASP A 121 12.77 19.48 -3.00
N CYS A 122 13.56 20.07 -2.10
CA CYS A 122 13.18 20.27 -0.71
C CYS A 122 12.02 21.28 -0.59
N LEU A 123 12.08 22.38 -1.34
CA LEU A 123 11.08 23.44 -1.33
C LEU A 123 9.76 22.96 -1.93
N ASP A 124 9.80 22.23 -3.04
CA ASP A 124 8.63 21.68 -3.71
C ASP A 124 7.92 20.67 -2.81
N ARG A 125 8.68 19.81 -2.12
CA ARG A 125 8.12 18.87 -1.16
C ARG A 125 7.50 19.56 0.05
N ALA A 126 8.12 20.62 0.57
CA ALA A 126 7.57 21.40 1.67
C ALA A 126 6.25 22.07 1.25
N THR A 127 6.21 22.63 0.04
CA THR A 127 5.04 23.28 -0.54
C THR A 127 3.91 22.27 -0.78
N PHE A 128 4.22 21.09 -1.32
CA PHE A 128 3.26 20.01 -1.49
C PHE A 128 2.65 19.57 -0.15
N LYS A 129 3.48 19.32 0.87
CA LYS A 129 3.01 18.96 2.22
C LYS A 129 2.09 20.03 2.81
N LEU A 130 2.43 21.30 2.63
CA LEU A 130 1.61 22.42 3.11
C LEU A 130 0.25 22.43 2.40
N LYS A 131 0.24 22.27 1.08
CA LYS A 131 -0.99 22.21 0.29
C LYS A 131 -1.89 21.05 0.73
N THR A 132 -1.33 19.85 0.87
CA THR A 132 -2.10 18.67 1.33
C THR A 132 -2.70 18.88 2.72
N LYS A 133 -1.94 19.46 3.65
CA LYS A 133 -2.44 19.78 5.00
C LYS A 133 -3.55 20.83 4.96
N LEU A 134 -3.43 21.83 4.09
CA LEU A 134 -4.44 22.87 3.93
C LEU A 134 -5.73 22.28 3.34
N ASP A 135 -5.63 21.45 2.30
CA ASP A 135 -6.76 20.72 1.74
C ASP A 135 -7.43 19.87 2.82
N GLN A 136 -6.66 19.08 3.58
CA GLN A 136 -7.21 18.30 4.70
C GLN A 136 -7.89 19.16 5.77
N ALA A 137 -7.31 20.30 6.15
CA ALA A 137 -7.90 21.20 7.13
C ALA A 137 -9.23 21.82 6.65
N VAL A 138 -9.35 22.09 5.34
CA VAL A 138 -10.58 22.58 4.72
C VAL A 138 -11.67 21.49 4.67
N PHE A 139 -11.30 20.23 4.45
CA PHE A 139 -12.26 19.12 4.35
C PHE A 139 -12.65 18.47 5.68
N PHE A 140 -11.79 18.55 6.71
CA PHE A 140 -12.00 17.90 8.01
C PHE A 140 -12.20 18.88 9.17
N GLY A 141 -12.45 20.17 8.89
CA GLY A 141 -12.75 21.18 9.90
C GLY A 141 -14.16 21.03 10.48
N VAL A 142 -14.33 20.11 11.45
CA VAL A 142 -15.40 20.13 12.48
C VAL A 142 -14.77 19.78 13.83
#